data_AF-A0AAD4N741-F1
#
_entry.id   AF-A0AAD4N741-F1
#
_cell.length_a   1.000
_cell.length_b   1.000
_cell.length_c   1.000
_cell.angle_alpha   90.00
_cell.angle_beta   90.00
_cell.angle_gamma   90.00
#
_symmetry.space_group_name_H-M   'P 1'
#
loop_
_entity.id
_entity.type
_entity.pdbx_description
1 polymer ?
#
loop_
_entity_poly.entity_id
_entity_poly.type
_entity_poly.pdbx_seq_one_letter_code
_entity_poly.pdbx_strand_id
1 'polypeptide(L)'
;MPFTLKKWSFVLQFFIKGHNFLLFQQLLYLFLTVTNGSYHERRLYEDLMRDYNILERPVENNSHPVVVYLKVSLQQLIDVDEKNQIVWCNAWLDYAWNDYKLRWETSEYGNISDVRFPAGKIWKPDVLLYNSVDANFDSTYPTNMVVYHTGDVSWVPPGIFKISCKIDIKWFPFDEQRCFFKFGSWSYNGFKLDLQPAKGGFDISEYLTNGEWALPMTTVSRSEKFYDCCPNDPYPDLTFYLHLRRRTLYYGFNLIMPCILTTTMSLLGFTLPPEAGEKITLQITVLLSICFFLSILSDMSPPTSEAVPLLGLFFSSCMIVTTASTVFTVYVLNLHYRTPETHEMGPTARTILLYYLPYFLRMKRPGVYLTWESLPSILPCSKPKRHSESLMRNVKDTEESGGSRASFDIEQRVNQMLLMSQSNGGCDSKFKSLRTNRTPMESIITCPKTPISADPSQQAVLLTLQKIHKELKMITRRMAETDREGDQSSNWKYAAMVIDRLCLYVFTLILIGTILGVLISAPYIIA
;
A
#
# COMPACT_ATOMS: atom_id res chain seq x y z
N MET A 1 -12.48 49.88 29.05
CA MET A 1 -11.00 49.91 29.11
C MET A 1 -10.54 50.96 30.11
N PRO A 2 -9.98 50.58 31.28
CA PRO A 2 -9.38 51.49 32.23
C PRO A 2 -7.86 51.52 32.01
N PHE A 3 -7.39 52.26 31.00
CA PHE A 3 -5.97 52.52 30.81
C PHE A 3 -5.82 53.93 30.26
N THR A 4 -5.52 54.89 31.13
CA THR A 4 -4.81 56.15 30.77
C THR A 4 -4.62 57.13 31.94
N LEU A 5 -5.10 56.88 33.16
CA LEU A 5 -4.97 57.86 34.25
C LEU A 5 -3.54 58.15 34.74
N LYS A 6 -2.55 57.26 34.51
CA LYS A 6 -1.18 57.43 35.04
C LYS A 6 -0.24 58.29 34.19
N LYS A 7 -0.53 58.53 32.90
CA LYS A 7 0.33 59.38 32.03
C LYS A 7 0.01 60.88 32.13
N TRP A 8 -1.17 61.24 32.65
CA TRP A 8 -1.59 62.64 32.80
C TRP A 8 -0.97 63.36 33.99
N SER A 9 -0.47 62.62 35.00
CA SER A 9 0.13 63.22 36.20
C SER A 9 1.42 64.00 35.91
N PHE A 10 2.17 63.62 34.87
CA PHE A 10 3.43 64.29 34.51
C PHE A 10 3.20 65.56 33.68
N VAL A 11 2.15 65.56 32.85
CA VAL A 11 1.73 66.75 32.08
C VAL A 11 1.10 67.80 33.01
N LEU A 12 0.38 67.36 34.05
CA LEU A 12 -0.25 68.26 35.02
C LEU A 12 0.77 69.04 35.86
N GLN A 13 1.89 68.43 36.24
CA GLN A 13 2.91 69.11 37.07
C GLN A 13 3.74 70.15 36.31
N PHE A 14 3.88 70.02 34.98
CA PHE A 14 4.65 70.97 34.18
C PHE A 14 3.90 72.28 33.88
N PHE A 15 2.56 72.28 33.92
CA PHE A 15 1.73 73.44 33.59
C PHE A 15 1.29 74.31 34.78
N ILE A 16 1.46 73.84 36.03
CA ILE A 16 0.98 74.54 37.23
C ILE A 16 1.87 75.73 37.63
N LYS A 17 3.06 75.91 37.03
CA LYS A 17 4.08 76.86 37.55
C LYS A 17 4.32 78.16 36.77
N GLY A 18 3.51 78.53 35.79
CA GLY A 18 3.66 79.88 35.19
C GLY A 18 2.65 80.23 34.11
N HIS A 19 1.92 81.32 34.33
CA HIS A 19 1.16 82.16 33.38
C HIS A 19 0.23 81.53 32.32
N ASN A 20 0.07 80.20 32.27
CA ASN A 20 -0.74 79.49 31.26
C ASN A 20 -1.94 78.72 31.85
N PHE A 21 -2.37 79.05 33.08
CA PHE A 21 -3.57 78.44 33.69
C PHE A 21 -4.86 78.77 32.91
N LEU A 22 -4.97 80.00 32.39
CA LEU A 22 -6.08 80.44 31.53
C LEU A 22 -6.10 79.72 30.18
N LEU A 23 -4.93 79.51 29.57
CA LEU A 23 -4.81 78.74 28.33
C LEU A 23 -5.14 77.26 28.54
N PHE A 24 -4.76 76.67 29.67
CA PHE A 24 -5.15 75.30 30.03
C PHE A 24 -6.66 75.20 30.30
N GLN A 25 -7.27 76.19 30.96
CA GLN A 25 -8.71 76.24 31.21
C GLN A 25 -9.52 76.44 29.92
N GLN A 26 -9.01 77.23 28.97
CA GLN A 26 -9.58 77.37 27.62
C GLN A 26 -9.40 76.11 26.76
N LEU A 27 -8.24 75.44 26.83
CA LEU A 27 -8.02 74.16 26.15
C LEU A 27 -8.94 73.07 26.73
N LEU A 28 -9.12 73.03 28.05
CA LEU A 28 -10.03 72.10 28.73
C LEU A 28 -11.49 72.36 28.34
N TYR A 29 -11.90 73.62 28.16
CA TYR A 29 -13.23 73.99 27.66
C TYR A 29 -13.43 73.62 26.18
N LEU A 30 -12.38 73.71 25.36
CA LEU A 30 -12.39 73.24 23.97
C LEU A 30 -12.45 71.70 23.86
N PHE A 31 -11.83 70.98 24.80
CA PHE A 31 -11.91 69.53 24.92
C PHE A 31 -13.24 69.03 25.55
N LEU A 32 -14.01 69.92 26.20
CA LEU A 32 -15.38 69.69 26.69
C LEU A 32 -16.44 70.00 25.63
N THR A 33 -16.09 69.88 24.36
CA THR A 33 -17.10 69.71 23.31
C THR A 33 -17.85 68.42 23.61
N VAL A 34 -19.01 68.57 24.27
CA VAL A 34 -19.97 67.51 24.53
C VAL A 34 -20.23 66.82 23.20
N THR A 35 -19.72 65.60 23.06
CA THR A 35 -20.04 64.76 21.93
C THR A 35 -21.51 64.38 22.06
N ASN A 36 -22.40 65.17 21.46
CA ASN A 36 -23.80 64.81 21.34
C ASN A 36 -23.90 63.61 20.40
N GLY A 37 -24.29 62.45 20.95
CA GLY A 37 -24.70 61.31 20.14
C GLY A 37 -25.92 61.66 19.28
N SER A 38 -26.18 60.88 18.23
CA SER A 38 -27.33 61.08 17.36
C SER A 38 -28.65 61.00 18.16
N TYR A 39 -29.29 62.14 18.38
CA TYR A 39 -30.56 62.22 19.12
C TYR A 39 -31.67 61.43 18.42
N HIS A 40 -31.75 61.54 17.09
CA HIS A 40 -32.76 60.86 16.28
C HIS A 40 -32.59 59.34 16.30
N GLU A 41 -31.36 58.84 16.28
CA GLU A 41 -31.10 57.40 16.32
C GLU A 41 -31.47 56.81 17.68
N ARG A 42 -31.11 57.49 18.78
CA ARG A 42 -31.52 57.08 20.13
C ARG A 42 -33.05 57.04 20.27
N ARG A 43 -33.74 58.10 19.82
CA ARG A 43 -35.20 58.18 19.87
C ARG A 43 -35.83 57.04 19.05
N LEU A 44 -35.29 56.75 17.87
CA LEU A 44 -35.77 55.64 17.02
C LEU A 44 -35.66 54.29 17.73
N TYR A 45 -34.53 53.99 18.39
CA TYR A 45 -34.40 52.74 19.16
C TYR A 45 -35.42 52.65 20.31
N GLU A 46 -35.65 53.75 21.03
CA GLU A 46 -36.62 53.80 22.13
C GLU A 46 -38.06 53.59 21.61
N ASP A 47 -38.41 54.19 20.46
CA ASP A 47 -39.73 54.06 19.83
C ASP A 47 -39.96 52.64 19.27
N LEU A 48 -38.99 52.08 18.55
CA LEU A 48 -39.09 50.72 17.96
C LEU A 48 -39.20 49.62 19.02
N MET A 49 -38.52 49.77 20.15
CA MET A 49 -38.45 48.73 21.19
C MET A 49 -39.58 48.83 22.23
N ARG A 50 -40.40 49.87 22.20
CA ARG A 50 -41.41 50.13 23.24
C ARG A 50 -42.43 49.01 23.39
N ASP A 51 -42.91 48.45 22.27
CA ASP A 51 -43.96 47.42 22.20
C ASP A 51 -43.51 46.16 21.44
N TYR A 52 -42.19 45.95 21.33
CA TYR A 52 -41.61 44.81 20.63
C TYR A 52 -41.45 43.60 21.55
N ASN A 53 -42.09 42.48 21.19
CA ASN A 53 -41.93 41.21 21.89
C ASN A 53 -41.07 40.24 21.06
N ILE A 54 -39.92 39.87 21.60
CA ILE A 54 -38.92 39.02 20.94
C ILE A 54 -39.44 37.59 20.68
N LEU A 55 -40.42 37.13 21.46
CA LEU A 55 -41.00 35.79 21.32
C LEU A 55 -42.09 35.73 20.24
N GLU A 56 -42.57 36.88 19.78
CA GLU A 56 -43.60 36.96 18.76
C GLU A 56 -42.98 36.82 17.37
N ARG A 57 -43.56 35.93 16.54
CA ARG A 57 -43.17 35.83 15.12
C ARG A 57 -43.59 37.12 14.41
N PRO A 58 -42.73 37.75 13.60
CA PRO A 58 -43.03 39.06 13.01
C PRO A 58 -43.98 38.96 11.80
N VAL A 59 -45.25 38.65 12.06
CA VAL A 59 -46.32 38.60 11.05
C VAL A 59 -47.54 39.39 11.52
N GLU A 60 -48.15 40.15 10.61
CA GLU A 60 -49.39 40.90 10.91
C GLU A 60 -50.57 39.95 11.18
N ASN A 61 -50.61 38.80 10.49
CA ASN A 61 -51.62 37.77 10.66
C ASN A 61 -50.94 36.43 10.96
N ASN A 62 -51.35 35.77 12.03
CA ASN A 62 -50.81 34.49 12.47
C ASN A 62 -50.88 33.39 11.39
N SER A 63 -51.86 33.49 10.49
CA SER A 63 -52.08 32.53 9.40
C SER A 63 -51.00 32.57 8.30
N HIS A 64 -50.22 33.65 8.21
CA HIS A 64 -49.15 33.76 7.22
C HIS A 64 -47.81 33.25 7.77
N PRO A 65 -46.99 32.57 6.95
CA PRO A 65 -45.63 32.21 7.32
C PRO A 65 -44.70 33.43 7.24
N VAL A 66 -43.64 33.41 8.05
CA VAL A 66 -42.48 34.29 7.83
C VAL A 66 -41.65 33.65 6.73
N VAL A 67 -41.39 34.38 5.65
CA VAL A 67 -40.47 33.94 4.60
C VAL A 67 -39.06 34.34 5.00
N VAL A 68 -38.20 33.35 5.19
CA VAL A 68 -36.79 33.54 5.52
C VAL A 68 -35.96 33.12 4.31
N TYR A 69 -35.21 34.05 3.76
CA TYR A 69 -34.22 33.78 2.73
C TYR A 69 -32.90 33.42 3.38
N LEU A 70 -32.32 32.29 2.98
CA LEU A 70 -31.01 31.84 3.41
C LEU A 70 -30.06 31.72 2.22
N LYS A 71 -28.86 32.25 2.40
CA LYS A 71 -27.73 32.09 1.49
C LYS A 71 -26.50 31.68 2.28
N VAL A 72 -25.69 30.80 1.70
CA VAL A 72 -24.42 30.35 2.28
C VAL A 72 -23.28 30.92 1.47
N SER A 73 -22.43 31.71 2.11
CA SER A 73 -21.18 32.21 1.52
C SER A 73 -20.01 31.42 2.09
N LEU A 74 -19.40 30.55 1.29
CA LEU A 74 -18.28 29.72 1.72
C LEU A 74 -16.98 30.51 1.64
N GLN A 75 -16.33 30.71 2.78
CA GLN A 75 -15.08 31.46 2.88
C GLN A 75 -13.88 30.53 2.71
N GLN A 76 -13.88 29.39 3.41
CA GLN A 76 -12.76 28.45 3.37
C GLN A 76 -13.23 27.03 3.70
N LEU A 77 -12.68 26.06 2.97
CA LEU A 77 -12.66 24.65 3.38
C LEU A 77 -11.43 24.47 4.27
N ILE A 78 -11.64 24.28 5.56
CA ILE A 78 -10.57 24.21 6.56
C ILE A 78 -9.91 22.84 6.49
N ASP A 79 -10.72 21.79 6.66
CA ASP A 79 -10.24 20.42 6.74
C ASP A 79 -11.33 19.41 6.36
N VAL A 80 -10.90 18.26 5.83
CA VAL A 80 -11.76 17.11 5.53
C VAL A 80 -11.15 15.93 6.25
N ASP A 81 -11.73 15.58 7.40
CA ASP A 81 -11.29 14.45 8.20
C ASP A 81 -11.96 13.18 7.66
N GLU A 82 -11.26 12.45 6.79
CA GLU A 82 -11.81 11.24 6.20
C GLU A 82 -12.00 10.13 7.22
N LYS A 83 -11.13 10.07 8.25
CA LYS A 83 -11.14 9.03 9.27
C LYS A 83 -12.39 9.11 10.14
N ASN A 84 -12.72 10.32 10.59
CA ASN A 84 -13.90 10.58 11.42
C ASN A 84 -15.15 10.92 10.59
N GLN A 85 -15.03 11.07 9.27
CA GLN A 85 -16.11 11.42 8.35
C GLN A 85 -16.73 12.79 8.63
N ILE A 86 -15.86 13.79 8.88
CA ILE A 86 -16.25 15.15 9.26
C ILE A 86 -15.62 16.15 8.30
N VAL A 87 -16.39 17.13 7.84
CA VAL A 87 -15.89 18.25 7.04
C VAL A 87 -16.01 19.55 7.84
N TRP A 88 -14.94 20.34 7.83
CA TRP A 88 -14.82 21.61 8.55
C TRP A 88 -14.79 22.76 7.55
N CYS A 89 -15.79 23.64 7.63
CA CYS A 89 -15.92 24.78 6.74
C CYS A 89 -16.09 26.07 7.53
N ASN A 90 -15.39 27.13 7.10
CA ASN A 90 -15.72 28.50 7.49
C ASN A 90 -16.71 29.07 6.48
N ALA A 91 -17.91 29.41 6.93
CA ALA A 91 -18.94 29.98 6.08
C ALA A 91 -19.71 31.08 6.81
N TRP A 92 -20.26 32.01 6.04
CA TRP A 92 -21.19 33.01 6.53
C TRP A 92 -22.60 32.61 6.10
N LEU A 93 -23.53 32.68 7.04
CA LEU A 93 -24.95 32.45 6.75
C LEU A 93 -25.58 33.81 6.58
N ASP A 94 -26.15 34.08 5.41
CA ASP A 94 -26.85 35.32 5.12
C ASP A 94 -28.35 35.06 5.22
N TYR A 95 -28.94 35.57 6.31
CA TYR A 95 -30.36 35.53 6.57
C TYR A 95 -31.00 36.86 6.18
N ALA A 96 -32.10 36.78 5.45
CA ALA A 96 -32.96 37.93 5.19
C ALA A 96 -34.43 37.60 5.44
N TRP A 97 -35.10 38.42 6.23
CA TRP A 97 -36.55 38.34 6.46
C TRP A 97 -37.13 39.75 6.62
N ASN A 98 -38.45 39.87 6.63
CA ASN A 98 -39.11 41.15 6.86
C ASN A 98 -39.86 41.13 8.20
N ASP A 99 -39.73 42.21 8.97
CA ASP A 99 -40.42 42.44 10.22
C ASP A 99 -41.27 43.72 10.14
N TYR A 100 -42.59 43.55 10.24
CA TYR A 100 -43.54 44.65 10.11
C TYR A 100 -43.48 45.66 11.28
N LYS A 101 -43.06 45.23 12.48
CA LYS A 101 -42.95 46.10 13.67
C LYS A 101 -41.70 46.98 13.64
N LEU A 102 -40.71 46.63 12.83
CA LEU A 102 -39.45 47.35 12.72
C LEU A 102 -39.42 48.33 11.53
N ARG A 103 -40.58 48.84 11.11
CA ARG A 103 -40.71 49.83 10.04
C ARG A 103 -40.78 51.24 10.61
N TRP A 104 -40.13 52.20 9.95
CA TRP A 104 -40.24 53.62 10.29
C TRP A 104 -40.15 54.48 9.04
N GLU A 105 -40.67 55.71 9.15
CA GLU A 105 -40.55 56.70 8.08
C GLU A 105 -39.25 57.49 8.26
N THR A 106 -38.41 57.50 7.22
CA THR A 106 -37.06 58.08 7.31
C THR A 106 -37.10 59.59 7.58
N SER A 107 -38.13 60.29 7.07
CA SER A 107 -38.28 61.74 7.23
C SER A 107 -38.49 62.19 8.68
N GLU A 108 -39.03 61.32 9.56
CA GLU A 108 -39.30 61.66 10.96
C GLU A 108 -38.06 61.52 11.87
N TYR A 109 -37.12 60.67 11.46
CA TYR A 109 -35.94 60.30 12.24
C TYR A 109 -34.63 60.80 11.61
N GLY A 110 -34.67 61.92 10.89
CA GLY A 110 -33.45 62.55 10.35
C GLY A 110 -32.82 61.77 9.19
N ASN A 111 -33.63 61.17 8.31
CA ASN A 111 -33.23 60.39 7.15
C ASN A 111 -32.38 59.16 7.47
N ILE A 112 -32.56 58.57 8.65
CA ILE A 112 -31.92 57.30 9.01
C ILE A 112 -32.57 56.18 8.20
N SER A 113 -31.78 55.51 7.36
CA SER A 113 -32.24 54.43 6.49
C SER A 113 -32.07 53.03 7.10
N ASP A 114 -31.14 52.87 8.04
CA ASP A 114 -30.77 51.58 8.61
C ASP A 114 -30.19 51.72 10.03
N VAL A 115 -30.49 50.74 10.89
CA VAL A 115 -30.05 50.67 12.29
C VAL A 115 -29.51 49.28 12.62
N ARG A 116 -28.71 49.15 13.69
CA ARG A 116 -28.09 47.88 14.09
C ARG A 116 -28.57 47.41 15.47
N PHE A 117 -29.15 46.22 15.52
CA PHE A 117 -29.54 45.58 16.78
C PHE A 117 -28.54 44.47 17.15
N PRO A 118 -28.09 44.38 18.40
CA PRO A 118 -27.29 43.24 18.81
C PRO A 118 -28.12 41.95 18.82
N ALA A 119 -27.48 40.80 18.55
CA ALA A 119 -28.14 39.51 18.54
C ALA A 119 -28.93 39.26 19.85
N GLY A 120 -30.16 38.78 19.72
CA GLY A 120 -31.04 38.47 20.85
C GLY A 120 -31.88 39.64 21.36
N LYS A 121 -31.80 40.84 20.77
CA LYS A 121 -32.72 41.95 21.06
C LYS A 121 -33.99 41.96 20.20
N ILE A 122 -33.93 41.37 19.02
CA ILE A 122 -35.06 41.23 18.09
C ILE A 122 -35.30 39.75 17.80
N TRP A 123 -36.47 39.42 17.26
CA TRP A 123 -36.81 38.04 16.88
C TRP A 123 -35.80 37.51 15.86
N LYS A 124 -35.37 36.26 16.02
CA LYS A 124 -34.54 35.55 15.04
C LYS A 124 -35.16 34.18 14.72
N PRO A 125 -35.03 33.71 13.47
CA PRO A 125 -35.48 32.36 13.12
C PRO A 125 -34.59 31.29 13.77
N ASP A 126 -35.17 30.14 14.07
CA ASP A 126 -34.51 28.98 14.69
C ASP A 126 -33.97 27.99 13.63
N VAL A 127 -33.26 28.52 12.65
CA VAL A 127 -32.63 27.70 11.59
C VAL A 127 -31.37 27.06 12.14
N LEU A 128 -31.34 25.73 12.15
CA LEU A 128 -30.23 24.93 12.64
C LEU A 128 -29.71 24.00 11.54
N LEU A 129 -28.46 23.60 11.70
CA LEU A 129 -27.79 22.61 10.84
C LEU A 129 -28.09 21.20 11.37
N TYR A 130 -28.88 20.42 10.65
CA TYR A 130 -29.32 19.09 11.10
C TYR A 130 -28.19 18.06 11.13
N ASN A 131 -27.23 18.16 10.22
CA ASN A 131 -26.08 17.24 10.14
C ASN A 131 -24.82 17.82 10.80
N SER A 132 -24.99 18.68 11.81
CA SER A 132 -23.90 19.19 12.65
C SER A 132 -23.36 18.10 13.57
N VAL A 133 -22.03 18.05 13.71
CA VAL A 133 -21.35 17.21 14.72
C VAL A 133 -20.70 18.05 15.82
N ASP A 134 -20.94 19.36 15.82
CA ASP A 134 -20.42 20.27 16.84
C ASP A 134 -21.22 20.14 18.16
N ALA A 135 -20.51 20.23 19.30
CA ALA A 135 -21.11 20.10 20.62
C ALA A 135 -22.12 21.22 20.92
N ASN A 136 -21.88 22.43 20.38
CA ASN A 136 -22.76 23.57 20.58
C ASN A 136 -23.99 23.56 19.66
N PHE A 137 -24.04 22.67 18.65
CA PHE A 137 -25.03 22.59 17.54
C PHE A 137 -25.17 23.86 16.69
N ASP A 138 -25.28 25.04 17.31
CA ASP A 138 -25.18 26.38 16.73
C ASP A 138 -23.73 26.90 16.85
N SER A 139 -22.98 26.79 15.74
CA SER A 139 -21.58 27.22 15.66
C SER A 139 -21.41 28.66 15.17
N THR A 140 -22.48 29.46 15.16
CA THR A 140 -22.45 30.85 14.67
C THR A 140 -21.98 31.85 15.73
N TYR A 141 -21.24 32.87 15.30
CA TYR A 141 -20.83 33.97 16.18
C TYR A 141 -21.95 35.04 16.25
N PRO A 142 -22.33 35.51 17.44
CA PRO A 142 -23.40 36.50 17.58
C PRO A 142 -22.95 37.87 17.04
N THR A 143 -23.39 38.19 15.83
CA THR A 143 -23.19 39.49 15.19
C THR A 143 -24.42 40.39 15.32
N ASN A 144 -24.25 41.69 15.08
CA ASN A 144 -25.37 42.61 15.01
C ASN A 144 -26.19 42.37 13.74
N MET A 145 -27.50 42.51 13.86
CA MET A 145 -28.48 42.47 12.78
C MET A 145 -28.66 43.88 12.24
N VAL A 146 -28.69 44.03 10.91
CA VAL A 146 -28.97 45.30 10.24
C VAL A 146 -30.44 45.32 9.86
N VAL A 147 -31.16 46.34 10.30
CA VAL A 147 -32.57 46.53 10.00
C VAL A 147 -32.71 47.77 9.14
N TYR A 148 -33.44 47.68 8.03
CA TYR A 148 -33.75 48.77 7.13
C TYR A 148 -35.11 49.38 7.44
N HIS A 149 -35.33 50.63 7.02
CA HIS A 149 -36.59 51.36 7.26
C HIS A 149 -37.84 50.67 6.70
N THR A 150 -37.68 49.82 5.68
CA THR A 150 -38.73 48.96 5.08
C THR A 150 -39.16 47.79 5.98
N GLY A 151 -38.45 47.56 7.09
CA GLY A 151 -38.61 46.41 7.97
C GLY A 151 -37.80 45.19 7.51
N ASP A 152 -37.02 45.30 6.43
CA ASP A 152 -36.13 44.23 6.00
C ASP A 152 -34.98 44.08 6.99
N VAL A 153 -34.76 42.87 7.47
CA VAL A 153 -33.70 42.52 8.40
C VAL A 153 -32.69 41.64 7.67
N SER A 154 -31.42 42.06 7.71
CA SER A 154 -30.29 41.29 7.22
C SER A 154 -29.40 40.89 8.39
N TRP A 155 -29.12 39.59 8.50
CA TRP A 155 -28.27 39.05 9.54
C TRP A 155 -27.25 38.09 8.94
N VAL A 156 -25.97 38.44 9.07
CA VAL A 156 -24.86 37.68 8.50
C VAL A 156 -23.89 37.24 9.60
N PRO A 157 -24.22 36.18 10.37
CA PRO A 157 -23.28 35.62 11.33
C PRO A 157 -22.22 34.72 10.64
N PRO A 158 -20.92 34.90 10.94
CA PRO A 158 -19.89 33.95 10.55
C PRO A 158 -19.92 32.72 11.46
N GLY A 159 -19.58 31.56 10.92
CA GLY A 159 -19.53 30.32 11.70
C GLY A 159 -18.51 29.33 11.15
N ILE A 160 -17.97 28.51 12.05
CA ILE A 160 -17.17 27.33 11.67
C ILE A 160 -18.09 26.12 11.80
N PHE A 161 -18.50 25.57 10.67
CA PHE A 161 -19.43 24.44 10.62
C PHE A 161 -18.66 23.13 10.51
N LYS A 162 -19.00 22.19 11.39
CA LYS A 162 -18.53 20.80 11.36
C LYS A 162 -19.68 19.91 10.93
N ILE A 163 -19.61 19.38 9.72
CA ILE A 163 -20.68 18.56 9.15
C ILE A 163 -20.28 17.09 9.11
N SER A 164 -21.23 16.21 9.43
CA SER A 164 -21.08 14.78 9.13
C SER A 164 -21.27 14.58 7.63
N CYS A 165 -20.30 13.94 6.98
CA CYS A 165 -20.34 13.61 5.57
C CYS A 165 -19.76 12.21 5.33
N LYS A 166 -20.52 11.35 4.69
CA LYS A 166 -20.07 10.01 4.32
C LYS A 166 -19.07 10.10 3.17
N ILE A 167 -17.84 9.67 3.42
CA ILE A 167 -16.72 9.69 2.46
C ILE A 167 -16.63 8.33 1.74
N ASP A 168 -16.60 8.33 0.40
CA ASP A 168 -16.38 7.13 -0.41
C ASP A 168 -14.92 7.04 -0.85
N ILE A 169 -14.19 6.06 -0.33
CA ILE A 169 -12.74 5.88 -0.56
C ILE A 169 -12.40 4.85 -1.64
N LYS A 170 -13.39 4.32 -2.37
CA LYS A 170 -13.17 3.25 -3.37
C LYS A 170 -12.07 3.59 -4.37
N TRP A 171 -12.04 4.84 -4.84
CA TRP A 171 -11.12 5.32 -5.88
C TRP A 171 -9.95 6.15 -5.36
N PHE A 172 -9.68 6.13 -4.04
CA PHE A 172 -8.59 6.89 -3.44
C PHE A 172 -7.25 6.67 -4.16
N PRO A 173 -6.45 7.74 -4.48
CA PRO A 173 -6.68 9.17 -4.21
C PRO A 173 -7.40 9.93 -5.33
N PHE A 174 -7.94 9.25 -6.34
CA PHE A 174 -8.67 9.84 -7.49
C PHE A 174 -10.18 9.94 -7.21
N ASP A 175 -10.52 10.34 -5.99
CA ASP A 175 -11.88 10.35 -5.47
C ASP A 175 -12.57 11.73 -5.63
N GLU A 176 -13.90 11.67 -5.74
CA GLU A 176 -14.81 12.80 -5.66
C GLU A 176 -15.78 12.58 -4.51
N GLN A 177 -15.94 13.58 -3.65
CA GLN A 177 -16.80 13.53 -2.47
C GLN A 177 -17.98 14.49 -2.64
N ARG A 178 -19.15 14.08 -2.15
CA ARG A 178 -20.38 14.88 -2.19
C ARG A 178 -20.87 15.08 -0.76
N CYS A 179 -20.50 16.21 -0.18
CA CYS A 179 -20.95 16.61 1.15
C CYS A 179 -22.05 17.66 1.05
N PHE A 180 -22.78 17.89 2.14
CA PHE A 180 -23.86 18.87 2.13
C PHE A 180 -24.08 19.50 3.49
N PHE A 181 -24.52 20.77 3.50
CA PHE A 181 -25.14 21.39 4.67
C PHE A 181 -26.64 21.21 4.58
N LYS A 182 -27.27 20.72 5.65
CA LYS A 182 -28.73 20.62 5.73
C LYS A 182 -29.27 21.59 6.78
N PHE A 183 -29.82 22.72 6.33
CA PHE A 183 -30.43 23.72 7.21
C PHE A 183 -31.94 23.60 7.21
N GLY A 184 -32.56 23.76 8.39
CA GLY A 184 -34.01 23.80 8.53
C GLY A 184 -34.40 24.43 9.85
N SER A 185 -35.65 24.88 9.96
CA SER A 185 -36.21 25.30 11.26
C SER A 185 -36.33 24.09 12.17
N TRP A 186 -36.06 24.28 13.47
CA TRP A 186 -36.20 23.21 14.45
C TRP A 186 -37.64 23.07 14.96
N SER A 187 -38.30 24.18 15.25
CA SER A 187 -39.59 24.20 15.96
C SER A 187 -40.76 24.59 15.06
N TYR A 188 -40.54 25.41 14.02
CA TYR A 188 -41.61 25.86 13.13
C TYR A 188 -41.80 24.89 11.95
N ASN A 189 -43.07 24.62 11.64
CA ASN A 189 -43.48 23.94 10.41
C ASN A 189 -43.54 24.94 9.23
N GLY A 190 -43.66 24.41 8.02
CA GLY A 190 -43.72 25.18 6.77
C GLY A 190 -44.89 26.17 6.67
N PHE A 191 -45.94 25.97 7.47
CA PHE A 191 -47.06 26.92 7.55
C PHE A 191 -46.73 28.18 8.37
N LYS A 192 -45.72 28.12 9.25
CA LYS A 192 -45.32 29.24 10.12
C LYS A 192 -44.02 29.90 9.68
N LEU A 193 -43.09 29.12 9.15
CA LEU A 193 -41.80 29.59 8.66
C LEU A 193 -41.52 28.89 7.32
N ASP A 194 -41.45 29.68 6.25
CA ASP A 194 -41.08 29.19 4.93
C ASP A 194 -39.63 29.57 4.64
N LEU A 195 -38.77 28.54 4.51
CA LEU A 195 -37.35 28.71 4.23
C LEU A 195 -37.11 28.65 2.72
N GLN A 196 -36.54 29.71 2.16
CA GLN A 196 -36.31 29.86 0.72
C GLN A 196 -34.83 30.16 0.43
N PRO A 197 -34.24 29.65 -0.66
CA PRO A 197 -32.89 30.01 -1.03
C PRO A 197 -32.87 31.44 -1.60
N ALA A 198 -31.93 32.28 -1.15
CA ALA A 198 -31.75 33.60 -1.76
C ALA A 198 -31.17 33.48 -3.19
N LYS A 199 -31.18 34.59 -3.96
CA LYS A 199 -30.58 34.63 -5.30
C LYS A 199 -29.08 34.32 -5.20
N GLY A 200 -28.62 33.33 -5.98
CA GLY A 200 -27.24 32.84 -5.88
C GLY A 200 -26.98 32.15 -4.53
N GLY A 201 -27.93 31.32 -4.08
CA GLY A 201 -28.00 30.76 -2.72
C GLY A 201 -26.73 30.09 -2.19
N PHE A 202 -25.82 29.64 -3.06
CA PHE A 202 -24.46 29.25 -2.66
C PHE A 202 -23.45 30.19 -3.33
N ASP A 203 -22.79 31.02 -2.53
CA ASP A 203 -21.79 31.98 -3.01
C ASP A 203 -20.37 31.51 -2.67
N ILE A 204 -19.50 31.60 -3.67
CA ILE A 204 -18.09 31.22 -3.63
C ILE A 204 -17.19 32.38 -4.09
N SER A 205 -17.73 33.59 -4.23
CA SER A 205 -16.98 34.76 -4.71
C SER A 205 -15.76 35.11 -3.84
N GLU A 206 -15.86 34.92 -2.52
CA GLU A 206 -14.80 35.16 -1.54
C GLU A 206 -14.06 33.87 -1.13
N TYR A 207 -14.28 32.75 -1.83
CA TYR A 207 -13.70 31.46 -1.46
C TYR A 207 -12.18 31.42 -1.62
N LEU A 208 -11.46 31.17 -0.52
CA LEU A 208 -10.05 30.86 -0.55
C LEU A 208 -9.83 29.42 -1.04
N THR A 209 -9.21 29.28 -2.20
CA THR A 209 -8.95 27.97 -2.82
C THR A 209 -8.08 27.09 -1.94
N ASN A 210 -8.54 25.86 -1.67
CA ASN A 210 -7.80 24.88 -0.88
C ASN A 210 -6.71 24.16 -1.74
N GLY A 211 -5.58 23.86 -1.11
CA GLY A 211 -4.41 23.23 -1.76
C GLY A 211 -4.52 21.71 -1.96
N GLU A 212 -5.44 21.06 -1.24
CA GLU A 212 -5.68 19.62 -1.30
C GLU A 212 -6.99 19.29 -2.04
N TRP A 213 -8.03 20.10 -1.83
CA TRP A 213 -9.35 19.88 -2.40
C TRP A 213 -9.73 20.98 -3.39
N ALA A 214 -10.22 20.58 -4.56
CA ALA A 214 -10.86 21.46 -5.52
C ALA A 214 -12.38 21.41 -5.35
N LEU A 215 -13.04 22.57 -5.49
CA LEU A 215 -14.49 22.70 -5.41
C LEU A 215 -15.05 23.05 -6.80
N PRO A 216 -15.23 22.06 -7.71
CA PRO A 216 -15.67 22.34 -9.08
C PRO A 216 -17.13 22.81 -9.19
N MET A 217 -18.01 22.44 -8.25
CA MET A 217 -19.42 22.80 -8.31
C MET A 217 -20.05 22.86 -6.92
N THR A 218 -20.98 23.80 -6.75
CA THR A 218 -21.87 23.92 -5.59
C THR A 218 -23.30 24.06 -6.07
N THR A 219 -24.25 23.42 -5.37
CA THR A 219 -25.67 23.47 -5.74
C THR A 219 -26.54 23.60 -4.50
N VAL A 220 -27.69 24.27 -4.64
CA VAL A 220 -28.69 24.39 -3.57
C VAL A 220 -29.99 23.71 -3.99
N SER A 221 -30.58 22.95 -3.08
CA SER A 221 -31.88 22.29 -3.28
C SER A 221 -32.79 22.58 -2.10
N ARG A 222 -34.06 22.88 -2.37
CA ARG A 222 -35.12 22.99 -1.35
C ARG A 222 -35.91 21.69 -1.32
N SER A 223 -36.08 21.14 -0.12
CA SER A 223 -36.89 19.94 0.13
C SER A 223 -37.94 20.24 1.19
N GLU A 224 -39.08 19.57 1.11
CA GLU A 224 -40.07 19.52 2.17
C GLU A 224 -40.18 18.07 2.64
N LYS A 225 -39.97 17.85 3.94
CA LYS A 225 -40.05 16.53 4.54
C LYS A 225 -41.19 16.47 5.55
N PHE A 226 -41.96 15.40 5.48
CA PHE A 226 -42.90 15.02 6.53
C PHE A 226 -42.18 14.02 7.45
N TYR A 227 -42.06 14.35 8.73
CA TYR A 227 -41.39 13.49 9.70
C TYR A 227 -42.39 12.53 10.35
N ASP A 228 -41.92 11.37 10.80
CA ASP A 228 -42.78 10.35 11.43
C ASP A 228 -43.48 10.85 12.71
N CYS A 229 -42.89 11.82 13.41
CA CYS A 229 -43.51 12.47 14.57
C CYS A 229 -44.65 13.43 14.20
N CYS A 230 -44.61 14.02 13.00
CA CYS A 230 -45.51 15.06 12.54
C CYS A 230 -45.89 14.82 11.06
N PRO A 231 -46.77 13.85 10.77
CA PRO A 231 -47.06 13.44 9.38
C PRO A 231 -47.91 14.45 8.60
N ASN A 232 -48.60 15.38 9.28
CA ASN A 232 -49.46 16.38 8.65
C ASN A 232 -48.76 17.74 8.46
N ASP A 233 -47.58 17.93 9.06
CA ASP A 233 -46.84 19.19 9.05
C ASP A 233 -45.62 19.05 8.14
N PRO A 234 -45.52 19.84 7.05
CA PRO A 234 -44.31 19.87 6.24
C PRO A 234 -43.22 20.63 6.96
N TYR A 235 -42.00 20.12 6.94
CA TYR A 235 -40.81 20.84 7.41
C TYR A 235 -39.92 21.18 6.21
N PRO A 236 -39.85 22.46 5.81
CA PRO A 236 -38.98 22.88 4.73
C PRO A 236 -37.52 22.89 5.19
N ASP A 237 -36.65 22.31 4.37
CA ASP A 237 -35.21 22.30 4.57
C ASP A 237 -34.47 22.71 3.28
N LEU A 238 -33.32 23.37 3.46
CA LEU A 238 -32.41 23.74 2.39
C LEU A 238 -31.14 22.89 2.50
N THR A 239 -30.83 22.19 1.41
CA THR A 239 -29.64 21.37 1.31
C THR A 239 -28.66 22.01 0.34
N PHE A 240 -27.49 22.41 0.85
CA PHE A 240 -26.40 23.02 0.09
C PHE A 240 -25.32 21.96 -0.15
N TYR A 241 -25.19 21.50 -1.40
CA TYR A 241 -24.23 20.48 -1.78
C TYR A 241 -22.87 21.09 -2.14
N LEU A 242 -21.83 20.50 -1.57
CA LEU A 242 -20.41 20.71 -1.84
C LEU A 242 -19.90 19.51 -2.64
N HIS A 243 -19.51 19.73 -3.89
CA HIS A 243 -18.81 18.71 -4.66
C HIS A 243 -17.31 18.95 -4.55
N LEU A 244 -16.61 18.05 -3.84
CA LEU A 244 -15.18 18.14 -3.55
C LEU A 244 -14.42 17.14 -4.43
N ARG A 245 -13.30 17.56 -5.03
CA ARG A 245 -12.40 16.70 -5.80
C ARG A 245 -10.99 16.78 -5.26
N ARG A 246 -10.35 15.64 -4.97
CA ARG A 246 -8.99 15.60 -4.41
C ARG A 246 -7.93 15.95 -5.46
N ARG A 247 -6.90 16.69 -5.05
CA ARG A 247 -5.68 16.93 -5.83
C ARG A 247 -4.68 15.81 -5.54
N THR A 248 -4.31 15.06 -6.57
CA THR A 248 -3.67 13.74 -6.40
C THR A 248 -2.14 13.75 -6.34
N LEU A 249 -1.50 14.88 -6.68
CA LEU A 249 -0.03 14.95 -6.83
C LEU A 249 0.73 14.54 -5.57
N TYR A 250 0.29 14.98 -4.40
CA TYR A 250 0.92 14.66 -3.11
C TYR A 250 0.95 13.13 -2.88
N TYR A 251 -0.18 12.47 -3.07
CA TYR A 251 -0.31 11.01 -2.91
C TYR A 251 0.44 10.24 -4.01
N GLY A 252 0.53 10.81 -5.22
CA GLY A 252 1.34 10.27 -6.30
C GLY A 252 2.82 10.13 -5.92
N PHE A 253 3.43 11.21 -5.42
CA PHE A 253 4.85 11.19 -5.02
C PHE A 253 5.10 10.44 -3.72
N ASN A 254 4.22 10.56 -2.71
CA ASN A 254 4.51 10.03 -1.38
C ASN A 254 3.97 8.61 -1.13
N LEU A 255 2.98 8.14 -1.89
CA LEU A 255 2.43 6.78 -1.75
C LEU A 255 2.67 5.92 -2.99
N ILE A 256 2.38 6.43 -4.19
CA ILE A 256 2.43 5.61 -5.42
C ILE A 256 3.88 5.35 -5.87
N MET A 257 4.73 6.39 -5.88
CA MET A 257 6.12 6.25 -6.34
C MET A 257 6.95 5.24 -5.49
N PRO A 258 6.92 5.29 -4.14
CA PRO A 258 7.56 4.25 -3.31
C PRO A 258 7.00 2.85 -3.57
N CYS A 259 5.73 2.73 -3.95
CA CYS A 259 5.15 1.44 -4.29
C CYS A 259 5.72 0.86 -5.60
N ILE A 260 5.92 1.70 -6.62
CA ILE A 260 6.56 1.27 -7.87
C ILE A 260 8.01 0.83 -7.62
N LEU A 261 8.73 1.54 -6.74
CA LEU A 261 10.08 1.18 -6.34
C LEU A 261 10.13 -0.15 -5.57
N THR A 262 9.28 -0.33 -4.57
CA THR A 262 9.24 -1.55 -3.74
C THR A 262 8.82 -2.78 -4.53
N THR A 263 7.86 -2.66 -5.44
CA THR A 263 7.49 -3.75 -6.36
C THR A 263 8.65 -4.11 -7.30
N THR A 264 9.40 -3.13 -7.80
CA THR A 264 10.62 -3.37 -8.58
C THR A 264 11.70 -4.09 -7.77
N MET A 265 11.91 -3.67 -6.50
CA MET A 265 12.86 -4.34 -5.59
C MET A 265 12.49 -5.81 -5.32
N SER A 266 11.19 -6.12 -5.21
CA SER A 266 10.72 -7.50 -4.99
C SER A 266 11.12 -8.46 -6.13
N LEU A 267 11.17 -7.95 -7.37
CA LEU A 267 11.58 -8.71 -8.56
C LEU A 267 13.09 -8.92 -8.60
N LEU A 268 13.87 -7.90 -8.23
CA LEU A 268 15.34 -8.00 -8.14
C LEU A 268 15.77 -9.05 -7.12
N GLY A 269 14.99 -9.31 -6.06
CA GLY A 269 15.25 -10.38 -5.10
C GLY A 269 15.43 -11.76 -5.72
N PHE A 270 14.68 -12.08 -6.78
CA PHE A 270 14.82 -13.36 -7.50
C PHE A 270 15.96 -13.39 -8.51
N THR A 271 16.61 -12.25 -8.79
CA THR A 271 17.79 -12.21 -9.66
C THR A 271 19.09 -12.45 -8.90
N LEU A 272 19.07 -12.31 -7.57
CA LEU A 272 20.25 -12.46 -6.73
C LEU A 272 20.60 -13.94 -6.51
N PRO A 273 21.87 -14.34 -6.72
CA PRO A 273 22.31 -15.71 -6.47
C PRO A 273 22.23 -16.05 -4.96
N PRO A 274 21.86 -17.30 -4.60
CA PRO A 274 21.76 -17.73 -3.21
C PRO A 274 23.11 -17.74 -2.48
N GLU A 275 24.24 -17.79 -3.20
CA GLU A 275 25.59 -17.78 -2.61
C GLU A 275 25.96 -16.43 -1.95
N ALA A 276 25.28 -15.34 -2.31
CA ALA A 276 25.53 -14.01 -1.74
C ALA A 276 25.02 -13.85 -0.30
N GLY A 277 24.15 -14.73 0.20
CA GLY A 277 23.59 -14.66 1.56
C GLY A 277 22.55 -13.55 1.81
N GLU A 278 22.58 -12.45 1.06
CA GLU A 278 21.71 -11.27 1.27
C GLU A 278 20.28 -11.39 0.71
N LYS A 279 19.96 -12.52 0.06
CA LYS A 279 18.69 -12.70 -0.65
C LYS A 279 17.46 -12.67 0.27
N ILE A 280 17.55 -13.33 1.43
CA ILE A 280 16.45 -13.38 2.40
C ILE A 280 16.27 -12.01 3.04
N THR A 281 17.37 -11.34 3.41
CA THR A 281 17.36 -9.99 3.99
C THR A 281 16.64 -9.00 3.06
N LEU A 282 16.94 -9.04 1.76
CA LEU A 282 16.27 -8.19 0.78
C LEU A 282 14.76 -8.43 0.72
N GLN A 283 14.29 -9.69 0.70
CA GLN A 283 12.84 -9.95 0.64
C GLN A 283 12.10 -9.61 1.94
N ILE A 284 12.72 -9.82 3.10
CA ILE A 284 12.13 -9.44 4.40
C ILE A 284 12.01 -7.91 4.51
N THR A 285 13.03 -7.16 4.08
CA THR A 285 12.99 -5.69 4.10
C THR A 285 11.94 -5.11 3.15
N VAL A 286 11.76 -5.71 1.97
CA VAL A 286 10.67 -5.35 1.04
C VAL A 286 9.30 -5.66 1.65
N LEU A 287 9.12 -6.82 2.29
CA LEU A 287 7.87 -7.17 2.98
C LEU A 287 7.53 -6.15 4.08
N LEU A 288 8.50 -5.80 4.92
CA LEU A 288 8.31 -4.82 5.99
C LEU A 288 7.94 -3.45 5.44
N SER A 289 8.58 -3.03 4.34
CA SER A 289 8.28 -1.76 3.68
C SER A 289 6.84 -1.72 3.14
N ILE A 290 6.36 -2.81 2.52
CA ILE A 290 4.96 -2.92 2.06
C ILE A 290 3.98 -2.85 3.23
N CYS A 291 4.26 -3.56 4.34
CA CYS A 291 3.44 -3.50 5.55
C CYS A 291 3.37 -2.09 6.14
N PHE A 292 4.49 -1.35 6.15
CA PHE A 292 4.54 0.03 6.63
C PHE A 292 3.67 0.96 5.76
N PHE A 293 3.77 0.88 4.43
CA PHE A 293 2.92 1.69 3.54
C PHE A 293 1.43 1.32 3.64
N LEU A 294 1.11 0.04 3.83
CA LEU A 294 -0.27 -0.39 4.09
C LEU A 294 -0.80 0.17 5.42
N SER A 295 0.04 0.24 6.46
CA SER A 295 -0.33 0.85 7.75
C SER A 295 -0.64 2.34 7.59
N ILE A 296 0.22 3.08 6.87
CA ILE A 296 -0.04 4.50 6.57
C ILE A 296 -1.38 4.66 5.84
N LEU A 297 -1.65 3.82 4.83
CA LEU A 297 -2.91 3.88 4.11
C LEU A 297 -4.12 3.60 5.02
N SER A 298 -4.00 2.62 5.93
CA SER A 298 -5.05 2.29 6.89
C SER A 298 -5.33 3.44 7.86
N ASP A 299 -4.30 4.20 8.26
CA ASP A 299 -4.46 5.32 9.18
C ASP A 299 -5.18 6.53 8.55
N MET A 300 -5.01 6.72 7.23
CA MET A 300 -5.67 7.78 6.47
C MET A 300 -7.10 7.42 6.03
N SER A 301 -7.45 6.15 6.00
CA SER A 301 -8.79 5.69 5.60
C SER A 301 -9.76 5.60 6.78
N PRO A 302 -11.06 5.92 6.61
CA PRO A 302 -12.07 5.62 7.61
C PRO A 302 -12.18 4.10 7.87
N PRO A 303 -12.41 3.68 9.12
CA PRO A 303 -12.58 2.28 9.50
C PRO A 303 -13.97 1.76 9.10
N THR A 304 -14.29 1.79 7.80
CA THR A 304 -15.56 1.31 7.25
C THR A 304 -15.39 0.02 6.45
N SER A 305 -16.40 -0.87 6.51
CA SER A 305 -16.39 -2.14 5.76
C SER A 305 -17.24 -2.10 4.49
N GLU A 306 -17.81 -0.95 4.12
CA GLU A 306 -18.68 -0.84 2.94
C GLU A 306 -17.90 -0.91 1.62
N ALA A 307 -16.70 -0.33 1.59
CA ALA A 307 -15.83 -0.34 0.43
C ALA A 307 -14.36 -0.32 0.88
N VAL A 308 -13.53 -1.14 0.21
CA VAL A 308 -12.08 -1.17 0.41
C VAL A 308 -11.42 -0.29 -0.66
N PRO A 309 -10.47 0.59 -0.33
CA PRO A 309 -9.73 1.36 -1.34
C PRO A 309 -9.03 0.48 -2.36
N LEU A 310 -9.06 0.87 -3.64
CA LEU A 310 -8.33 0.18 -4.71
C LEU A 310 -6.84 0.03 -4.39
N LEU A 311 -6.23 1.09 -3.84
CA LEU A 311 -4.83 1.07 -3.41
C LEU A 311 -4.58 0.10 -2.26
N GLY A 312 -5.56 -0.06 -1.35
CA GLY A 312 -5.49 -1.02 -0.25
C GLY A 312 -5.51 -2.45 -0.76
N LEU A 313 -6.41 -2.76 -1.70
CA LEU A 313 -6.46 -4.06 -2.37
C LEU A 313 -5.14 -4.40 -3.08
N PHE A 314 -4.52 -3.39 -3.72
CA PHE A 314 -3.22 -3.54 -4.35
C PHE A 314 -2.11 -3.88 -3.35
N PHE A 315 -1.96 -3.09 -2.29
CA PHE A 315 -0.96 -3.35 -1.25
C PHE A 315 -1.18 -4.69 -0.54
N SER A 316 -2.43 -5.07 -0.25
CA SER A 316 -2.75 -6.38 0.31
C SER A 316 -2.37 -7.52 -0.65
N SER A 317 -2.63 -7.35 -1.95
CA SER A 317 -2.22 -8.34 -2.96
C SER A 317 -0.70 -8.46 -3.05
N CYS A 318 0.03 -7.34 -3.07
CA CYS A 318 1.49 -7.31 -3.06
C CYS A 318 2.07 -7.94 -1.79
N MET A 319 1.45 -7.72 -0.63
CA MET A 319 1.84 -8.34 0.64
C MET A 319 1.71 -9.86 0.58
N ILE A 320 0.59 -10.38 0.07
CA ILE A 320 0.38 -11.84 -0.10
C ILE A 320 1.44 -12.42 -1.04
N VAL A 321 1.66 -11.78 -2.19
CA VAL A 321 2.65 -12.21 -3.20
C VAL A 321 4.07 -12.19 -2.63
N THR A 322 4.44 -11.14 -1.90
CA THR A 322 5.78 -10.99 -1.30
C THR A 322 6.01 -11.99 -0.17
N THR A 323 4.97 -12.28 0.62
CA THR A 323 5.01 -13.31 1.67
C THR A 323 5.22 -14.69 1.05
N ALA A 324 4.45 -15.04 0.02
CA ALA A 324 4.63 -16.29 -0.72
C ALA A 324 6.04 -16.38 -1.32
N SER A 325 6.50 -15.31 -1.98
CA SER A 325 7.86 -15.17 -2.52
C SER A 325 8.96 -15.45 -1.48
N THR A 326 8.79 -14.93 -0.27
CA THR A 326 9.75 -15.13 0.84
C THR A 326 9.79 -16.60 1.27
N VAL A 327 8.64 -17.25 1.41
CA VAL A 327 8.54 -18.68 1.73
C VAL A 327 9.22 -19.54 0.65
N PHE A 328 8.96 -19.23 -0.64
CA PHE A 328 9.63 -19.93 -1.74
C PHE A 328 11.14 -19.68 -1.78
N THR A 329 11.60 -18.48 -1.39
CA THR A 329 13.03 -18.17 -1.29
C THR A 329 13.71 -19.01 -0.21
N VAL A 330 13.09 -19.17 0.95
CA VAL A 330 13.57 -20.07 2.02
C VAL A 330 13.61 -21.53 1.52
N TYR A 331 12.61 -21.96 0.75
CA TYR A 331 12.59 -23.28 0.14
C TYR A 331 13.71 -23.49 -0.89
N VAL A 332 13.95 -22.51 -1.76
CA VAL A 332 15.08 -22.52 -2.72
C VAL A 332 16.42 -22.59 -1.98
N LEU A 333 16.56 -21.84 -0.89
CA LEU A 333 17.78 -21.87 -0.08
C LEU A 333 17.98 -23.24 0.60
N ASN A 334 16.90 -23.85 1.11
CA ASN A 334 16.93 -25.21 1.64
C ASN A 334 17.41 -26.21 0.58
N LEU A 335 16.96 -26.09 -0.67
CA LEU A 335 17.40 -26.95 -1.76
C LEU A 335 18.85 -26.71 -2.17
N HIS A 336 19.29 -25.45 -2.18
CA HIS A 336 20.64 -25.06 -2.58
C HIS A 336 21.73 -25.64 -1.65
N TYR A 337 21.44 -25.71 -0.34
CA TYR A 337 22.38 -26.25 0.66
C TYR A 337 22.23 -27.75 0.92
N ARG A 338 21.45 -28.50 0.12
CA ARG A 338 21.40 -29.97 0.24
C ARG A 338 22.70 -30.59 -0.23
N THR A 339 23.27 -31.45 0.61
CA THR A 339 24.43 -32.27 0.30
C THR A 339 24.01 -33.70 -0.06
N PRO A 340 24.78 -34.39 -0.92
CA PRO A 340 24.50 -35.78 -1.30
C PRO A 340 24.52 -36.76 -0.12
N GLU A 341 25.28 -36.45 0.94
CA GLU A 341 25.35 -37.26 2.16
C GLU A 341 24.03 -37.29 2.95
N THR A 342 23.23 -36.21 2.86
CA THR A 342 21.99 -36.08 3.63
C THR A 342 20.74 -36.43 2.83
N HIS A 343 20.74 -36.13 1.52
CA HIS A 343 19.57 -36.26 0.67
C HIS A 343 19.94 -36.77 -0.74
N GLU A 344 19.27 -37.86 -1.15
CA GLU A 344 19.32 -38.35 -2.53
C GLU A 344 18.18 -37.77 -3.38
N MET A 345 18.47 -37.42 -4.63
CA MET A 345 17.48 -36.86 -5.55
C MET A 345 16.67 -37.98 -6.20
N GLY A 346 15.38 -38.08 -5.88
CA GLY A 346 14.48 -39.07 -6.46
C GLY A 346 14.41 -38.99 -8.00
N PRO A 347 14.15 -40.11 -8.70
CA PRO A 347 14.22 -40.18 -10.16
C PRO A 347 13.20 -39.27 -10.86
N THR A 348 12.01 -39.09 -10.28
CA THR A 348 10.99 -38.15 -10.78
C THR A 348 11.41 -36.69 -10.59
N ALA A 349 11.91 -36.34 -9.40
CA ALA A 349 12.41 -34.99 -9.10
C ALA A 349 13.57 -34.62 -10.02
N ARG A 350 14.48 -35.57 -10.28
CA ARG A 350 15.61 -35.40 -11.20
C ARG A 350 15.13 -35.10 -12.62
N THR A 351 14.17 -35.85 -13.14
CA THR A 351 13.59 -35.62 -14.48
C THR A 351 12.92 -34.26 -14.59
N ILE A 352 12.10 -33.89 -13.59
CA ILE A 352 11.35 -32.62 -13.60
C ILE A 352 12.29 -31.41 -13.48
N LEU A 353 13.18 -31.42 -12.49
CA LEU A 353 14.01 -30.27 -12.14
C LEU A 353 15.23 -30.08 -13.06
N LEU A 354 15.79 -31.16 -13.62
CA LEU A 354 16.99 -31.07 -14.46
C LEU A 354 16.70 -31.06 -15.97
N TYR A 355 15.52 -31.51 -16.40
CA TYR A 355 15.20 -31.64 -17.83
C TYR A 355 13.93 -30.87 -18.24
N TYR A 356 12.77 -31.11 -17.61
CA TYR A 356 11.51 -30.47 -18.02
C TYR A 356 11.45 -28.97 -17.70
N LEU A 357 11.71 -28.56 -16.45
CA LEU A 357 11.69 -27.14 -16.08
C LEU A 357 12.72 -26.31 -16.85
N PRO A 358 14.01 -26.72 -16.96
CA PRO A 358 15.01 -25.95 -17.69
C PRO A 358 14.68 -25.78 -19.17
N TYR A 359 14.06 -26.80 -19.80
CA TYR A 359 13.59 -26.71 -21.17
C TYR A 359 12.48 -25.65 -21.32
N PHE A 360 11.48 -25.66 -20.44
CA PHE A 360 10.40 -24.67 -20.44
C PHE A 360 10.92 -23.25 -20.17
N LEU A 361 11.87 -23.11 -19.25
CA LEU A 361 12.48 -21.84 -18.84
C LEU A 361 13.60 -21.36 -19.78
N ARG A 362 13.90 -22.11 -20.87
CA ARG A 362 14.99 -21.85 -21.83
C ARG A 362 16.37 -21.68 -21.18
N MET A 363 16.64 -22.43 -20.12
CA MET A 363 17.98 -22.47 -19.50
C MET A 363 18.91 -23.39 -20.26
N LYS A 364 20.16 -22.95 -20.48
CA LYS A 364 21.22 -23.79 -21.01
C LYS A 364 22.02 -24.39 -19.85
N ARG A 365 22.11 -25.71 -19.82
CA ARG A 365 23.01 -26.42 -18.91
C ARG A 365 24.38 -26.53 -19.58
N PRO A 366 25.49 -26.18 -18.91
CA PRO A 366 26.81 -26.44 -19.46
C PRO A 366 27.00 -27.94 -19.71
N GLY A 367 27.38 -28.30 -20.93
CA GLY A 367 27.65 -29.69 -21.35
C GLY A 367 26.45 -30.52 -21.86
N VAL A 368 25.21 -29.99 -21.85
CA VAL A 368 24.02 -30.75 -22.31
C VAL A 368 23.10 -29.86 -23.16
N TYR A 369 22.82 -30.29 -24.40
CA TYR A 369 21.83 -29.65 -25.27
C TYR A 369 20.44 -30.28 -25.03
N LEU A 370 19.53 -29.50 -24.45
CA LEU A 370 18.13 -29.90 -24.21
C LEU A 370 17.30 -29.65 -25.47
N THR A 371 16.84 -30.71 -26.14
CA THR A 371 15.91 -30.69 -27.27
C THR A 371 14.65 -31.51 -26.90
N TRP A 372 13.50 -31.26 -27.56
CA TRP A 372 12.26 -31.99 -27.26
C TRP A 372 12.43 -33.52 -27.40
N GLU A 373 13.32 -33.94 -28.29
CA GLU A 373 13.65 -35.34 -28.55
C GLU A 373 14.57 -35.97 -27.47
N SER A 374 15.22 -35.18 -26.61
CA SER A 374 16.14 -35.66 -25.56
C SER A 374 15.55 -35.69 -24.15
N LEU A 375 14.26 -35.39 -23.99
CA LEU A 375 13.55 -35.43 -22.70
C LEU A 375 13.20 -36.87 -22.28
N PRO A 376 13.60 -37.33 -21.08
CA PRO A 376 13.20 -38.63 -20.57
C PRO A 376 11.70 -38.67 -20.21
N SER A 377 11.08 -39.85 -20.27
CA SER A 377 9.67 -40.05 -19.90
C SER A 377 9.44 -39.80 -18.40
N ILE A 378 8.36 -39.10 -18.05
CA ILE A 378 8.03 -38.67 -16.67
C ILE A 378 7.78 -39.85 -15.72
N LEU A 379 7.29 -40.99 -16.23
CA LEU A 379 7.06 -42.22 -15.47
C LEU A 379 8.17 -43.24 -15.72
N PRO A 380 8.68 -43.92 -14.67
CA PRO A 380 9.60 -45.03 -14.81
C PRO A 380 8.80 -46.29 -15.20
N CYS A 381 8.23 -46.30 -16.40
CA CYS A 381 7.74 -47.54 -17.01
C CYS A 381 7.63 -47.40 -18.52
N SER A 382 8.73 -47.69 -19.21
CA SER A 382 8.75 -48.70 -20.28
C SER A 382 10.19 -48.83 -20.80
N LYS A 383 10.52 -50.04 -21.24
CA LYS A 383 11.86 -50.55 -21.58
C LYS A 383 12.72 -49.54 -22.37
N PRO A 384 14.04 -49.46 -22.12
CA PRO A 384 14.91 -48.57 -22.86
C PRO A 384 14.92 -48.96 -24.35
N LYS A 385 14.60 -48.01 -25.23
CA LYS A 385 14.87 -48.13 -26.67
C LYS A 385 16.40 -48.17 -26.85
N ARG A 386 16.90 -49.34 -27.24
CA ARG A 386 18.26 -49.58 -27.73
C ARG A 386 18.55 -48.67 -28.92
N HIS A 387 19.27 -47.56 -28.74
CA HIS A 387 20.15 -47.06 -29.82
C HIS A 387 21.25 -46.08 -29.40
N SER A 388 21.16 -45.38 -28.25
CA SER A 388 22.18 -44.38 -27.87
C SER A 388 22.97 -44.68 -26.60
N GLU A 389 22.57 -45.67 -25.79
CA GLU A 389 23.35 -46.11 -24.62
C GLU A 389 24.53 -47.04 -24.96
N SER A 390 24.65 -47.54 -26.19
CA SER A 390 25.71 -48.51 -26.53
C SER A 390 27.12 -47.89 -26.46
N LEU A 391 27.29 -46.59 -26.71
CA LEU A 391 28.60 -45.95 -26.62
C LEU A 391 29.05 -45.69 -25.17
N MET A 392 28.16 -45.20 -24.30
CA MET A 392 28.51 -44.96 -22.89
C MET A 392 28.51 -46.23 -22.04
N ARG A 393 27.67 -47.23 -22.37
CA ARG A 393 27.73 -48.54 -21.72
C ARG A 393 28.97 -49.31 -22.16
N ASN A 394 29.39 -49.20 -23.42
CA ASN A 394 30.68 -49.77 -23.83
C ASN A 394 31.85 -49.06 -23.14
N VAL A 395 31.86 -47.74 -22.98
CA VAL A 395 32.95 -47.05 -22.25
C VAL A 395 32.93 -47.44 -20.76
N LYS A 396 31.76 -47.47 -20.11
CA LYS A 396 31.63 -47.87 -18.69
C LYS A 396 31.91 -49.35 -18.45
N ASP A 397 31.50 -50.24 -19.37
CA ASP A 397 31.83 -51.66 -19.31
C ASP A 397 33.30 -51.91 -19.67
N THR A 398 33.94 -51.07 -20.49
CA THR A 398 35.39 -51.14 -20.76
C THR A 398 36.20 -50.63 -19.57
N GLU A 399 35.69 -49.68 -18.79
CA GLU A 399 36.35 -49.17 -17.57
C GLU A 399 36.10 -50.03 -16.32
N GLU A 400 34.87 -50.52 -16.09
CA GLU A 400 34.54 -51.39 -14.94
C GLU A 400 34.92 -52.86 -15.19
N SER A 401 34.83 -53.38 -16.42
CA SER A 401 35.26 -54.75 -16.73
C SER A 401 36.72 -54.85 -17.17
N GLY A 402 37.32 -53.80 -17.74
CA GLY A 402 38.73 -53.79 -18.14
C GLY A 402 39.68 -53.67 -16.95
N GLY A 403 39.31 -52.91 -15.92
CA GLY A 403 40.16 -52.72 -14.73
C GLY A 403 40.12 -53.89 -13.75
N SER A 404 38.95 -54.50 -13.52
CA SER A 404 38.81 -55.53 -12.47
C SER A 404 39.08 -56.96 -12.95
N ARG A 405 38.77 -57.31 -14.21
CA ARG A 405 39.18 -58.62 -14.76
C ARG A 405 40.66 -58.67 -15.09
N ALA A 406 41.25 -57.59 -15.61
CA ALA A 406 42.69 -57.56 -15.84
C ALA A 406 43.47 -57.54 -14.53
N SER A 407 43.02 -56.82 -13.50
CA SER A 407 43.64 -56.82 -12.17
C SER A 407 43.58 -58.20 -11.49
N PHE A 408 42.44 -58.91 -11.58
CA PHE A 408 42.31 -60.27 -11.02
C PHE A 408 43.10 -61.30 -11.84
N ASP A 409 43.16 -61.17 -13.16
CA ASP A 409 43.95 -62.06 -14.04
C ASP A 409 45.47 -61.81 -13.88
N ILE A 410 45.90 -60.56 -13.62
CA ILE A 410 47.29 -60.24 -13.29
C ILE A 410 47.66 -60.77 -11.89
N GLU A 411 46.79 -60.60 -10.88
CA GLU A 411 47.03 -61.10 -9.52
C GLU A 411 47.02 -62.64 -9.47
N GLN A 412 46.16 -63.29 -10.25
CA GLN A 412 46.12 -64.74 -10.43
C GLN A 412 47.33 -65.25 -11.21
N ARG A 413 47.76 -64.59 -12.29
CA ARG A 413 48.99 -64.95 -13.03
C ARG A 413 50.26 -64.74 -12.23
N VAL A 414 50.33 -63.68 -11.41
CA VAL A 414 51.46 -63.43 -10.50
C VAL A 414 51.51 -64.47 -9.38
N ASN A 415 50.38 -64.80 -8.76
CA ASN A 415 50.31 -65.88 -7.76
C ASN A 415 50.64 -67.25 -8.38
N GLN A 416 50.24 -67.48 -9.63
CA GLN A 416 50.59 -68.70 -10.36
C GLN A 416 52.10 -68.74 -10.69
N MET A 417 52.73 -67.61 -11.01
CA MET A 417 54.18 -67.51 -11.21
C MET A 417 54.98 -67.70 -9.90
N LEU A 418 54.44 -67.24 -8.77
CA LEU A 418 54.98 -67.48 -7.42
C LEU A 418 54.86 -68.95 -6.98
N LEU A 419 53.73 -69.61 -7.26
CA LEU A 419 53.52 -71.02 -6.94
C LEU A 419 54.38 -71.95 -7.81
N MET A 420 54.70 -71.56 -9.04
CA MET A 420 55.61 -72.32 -9.92
C MET A 420 57.09 -72.22 -9.49
N SER A 421 57.45 -71.25 -8.64
CA SER A 421 58.81 -71.09 -8.09
C SER A 421 59.11 -72.00 -6.89
N GLN A 422 58.13 -72.70 -6.30
CA GLN A 422 58.32 -73.50 -5.09
C GLN A 422 58.17 -75.02 -5.26
N SER A 423 57.82 -75.53 -6.45
CA SER A 423 57.72 -76.97 -6.67
C SER A 423 58.98 -77.51 -7.35
N ASN A 424 59.96 -77.85 -6.51
CA ASN A 424 61.05 -78.73 -6.89
C ASN A 424 60.64 -80.16 -6.49
N GLY A 425 60.48 -81.04 -7.48
CA GLY A 425 60.44 -82.50 -7.29
C GLY A 425 59.06 -83.17 -7.36
N GLY A 426 58.96 -84.19 -8.21
CA GLY A 426 58.02 -85.29 -8.06
C GLY A 426 57.06 -85.51 -9.23
N CYS A 427 57.41 -86.45 -10.13
CA CYS A 427 56.41 -87.21 -10.89
C CYS A 427 55.57 -88.03 -9.90
N ASP A 428 54.24 -88.02 -10.02
CA ASP A 428 53.51 -89.29 -10.03
C ASP A 428 52.13 -89.20 -10.70
N SER A 429 51.72 -90.38 -11.15
CA SER A 429 50.62 -90.71 -12.04
C SER A 429 49.29 -90.98 -11.32
N LYS A 430 48.19 -90.92 -12.10
CA LYS A 430 46.82 -91.45 -11.92
C LYS A 430 45.74 -90.41 -11.56
N PHE A 431 44.75 -90.21 -12.44
CA PHE A 431 43.43 -90.91 -12.34
C PHE A 431 42.46 -90.53 -13.49
N LYS A 432 42.06 -91.60 -14.20
CA LYS A 432 40.85 -91.95 -14.98
C LYS A 432 40.01 -90.94 -15.77
N SER A 433 39.79 -91.39 -17.01
CA SER A 433 38.89 -90.98 -18.08
C SER A 433 37.39 -91.19 -17.87
N LEU A 434 36.59 -90.42 -18.62
CA LEU A 434 35.44 -90.82 -19.44
C LEU A 434 35.24 -89.66 -20.46
N ARG A 435 35.02 -89.77 -21.78
CA ARG A 435 34.60 -90.85 -22.68
C ARG A 435 34.85 -90.34 -24.14
N THR A 436 35.40 -91.18 -25.03
CA THR A 436 35.23 -91.29 -26.52
C THR A 436 35.08 -90.01 -27.37
N ASN A 437 35.79 -89.74 -28.47
CA ASN A 437 36.23 -90.59 -29.59
C ASN A 437 37.17 -89.80 -30.54
N ARG A 438 38.06 -90.55 -31.23
CA ARG A 438 38.87 -90.25 -32.44
C ARG A 438 40.39 -90.05 -32.27
N THR A 439 41.07 -90.67 -33.24
CA THR A 439 42.45 -91.19 -33.40
C THR A 439 43.49 -90.13 -33.82
N PRO A 440 44.80 -90.47 -33.88
CA PRO A 440 45.89 -89.64 -33.38
C PRO A 440 46.73 -88.95 -34.45
N MET A 441 47.56 -87.97 -34.05
CA MET A 441 48.80 -87.64 -34.73
C MET A 441 49.84 -87.16 -33.71
N GLU A 442 50.96 -87.87 -33.64
CA GLU A 442 52.16 -87.53 -32.86
C GLU A 442 52.83 -86.27 -33.40
N SER A 443 53.34 -85.43 -32.51
CA SER A 443 54.55 -84.67 -32.77
C SER A 443 55.27 -84.35 -31.47
N ILE A 444 56.45 -84.97 -31.32
CA ILE A 444 57.46 -84.67 -30.32
C ILE A 444 57.97 -83.25 -30.56
N ILE A 445 57.82 -82.36 -29.58
CA ILE A 445 58.54 -81.08 -29.54
C ILE A 445 59.34 -81.06 -28.24
N THR A 446 60.64 -81.24 -28.40
CA THR A 446 61.67 -81.05 -27.38
C THR A 446 61.93 -79.54 -27.24
N CYS A 447 61.74 -78.98 -26.05
CA CYS A 447 62.23 -77.64 -25.71
C CYS A 447 63.38 -77.73 -24.70
N PRO A 448 64.50 -76.98 -24.88
CA PRO A 448 65.64 -77.03 -23.97
C PRO A 448 65.32 -76.31 -22.66
N LYS A 449 65.72 -76.91 -21.53
CA LYS A 449 65.69 -76.27 -20.20
C LYS A 449 66.94 -75.41 -20.02
N THR A 450 66.77 -74.11 -19.80
CA THR A 450 67.71 -73.27 -19.05
C THR A 450 67.02 -72.81 -17.76
N PRO A 451 67.69 -72.87 -16.58
CA PRO A 451 67.11 -72.42 -15.33
C PRO A 451 67.32 -70.90 -15.20
N ILE A 452 66.23 -70.14 -15.12
CA ILE A 452 66.27 -68.75 -14.66
C ILE A 452 66.13 -68.79 -13.14
N SER A 453 67.21 -68.46 -12.42
CA SER A 453 67.18 -68.17 -10.99
C SER A 453 66.36 -66.89 -10.76
N ALA A 454 65.21 -67.01 -10.10
CA ALA A 454 64.46 -65.85 -9.61
C ALA A 454 65.19 -65.25 -8.39
N ASP A 455 65.68 -64.02 -8.54
CA ASP A 455 66.41 -63.27 -7.52
C ASP A 455 65.42 -62.74 -6.45
N PRO A 456 65.67 -62.92 -5.13
CA PRO A 456 64.79 -62.41 -4.05
C PRO A 456 64.48 -60.91 -4.14
N SER A 457 65.39 -60.15 -4.77
CA SER A 457 65.24 -58.72 -5.04
C SER A 457 64.06 -58.42 -5.98
N GLN A 458 63.85 -59.26 -7.02
CA GLN A 458 62.77 -59.08 -8.00
C GLN A 458 61.39 -59.36 -7.40
N GLN A 459 61.32 -60.26 -6.43
CA GLN A 459 60.07 -60.60 -5.73
C GLN A 459 59.65 -59.50 -4.74
N ALA A 460 60.62 -58.85 -4.09
CA ALA A 460 60.39 -57.66 -3.26
C ALA A 460 59.94 -56.44 -4.08
N VAL A 461 60.51 -56.25 -5.28
CA VAL A 461 60.08 -55.20 -6.22
C VAL A 461 58.63 -55.44 -6.67
N LEU A 462 58.26 -56.68 -6.98
CA LEU A 462 56.91 -57.03 -7.41
C LEU A 462 55.87 -56.79 -6.29
N LEU A 463 56.18 -57.18 -5.04
CA LEU A 463 55.35 -56.88 -3.86
C LEU A 463 55.17 -55.37 -3.64
N THR A 464 56.24 -54.59 -3.86
CA THR A 464 56.20 -53.12 -3.76
C THR A 464 55.30 -52.52 -4.84
N LEU A 465 55.36 -53.05 -6.06
CA LEU A 465 54.52 -52.65 -7.20
C LEU A 465 53.04 -52.97 -6.96
N GLN A 466 52.71 -54.13 -6.38
CA GLN A 466 51.35 -54.48 -5.99
C GLN A 466 50.80 -53.55 -4.90
N LYS A 467 51.62 -53.20 -3.91
CA LYS A 467 51.25 -52.24 -2.86
C LYS A 467 50.96 -50.86 -3.45
N ILE A 468 51.81 -50.37 -4.34
CA ILE A 468 51.62 -49.09 -5.04
C ILE A 468 50.34 -49.11 -5.90
N HIS A 469 50.08 -50.20 -6.64
CA HIS A 469 48.86 -50.33 -7.44
C HIS A 469 47.59 -50.31 -6.57
N LYS A 470 47.62 -50.93 -5.40
CA LYS A 470 46.51 -50.92 -4.44
C LYS A 470 46.24 -49.52 -3.89
N GLU A 471 47.28 -48.77 -3.53
CA GLU A 471 47.15 -47.38 -3.09
C GLU A 471 46.64 -46.47 -4.22
N LEU A 472 47.16 -46.61 -5.44
CA LEU A 472 46.65 -45.90 -6.63
C LEU A 472 45.17 -46.19 -6.88
N LYS A 473 44.75 -47.47 -6.81
CA LYS A 473 43.35 -47.86 -6.96
C LYS A 473 42.46 -47.25 -5.87
N MET A 474 42.96 -47.13 -4.63
CA MET A 474 42.24 -46.46 -3.55
C MET A 474 42.11 -44.96 -3.80
N ILE A 475 43.18 -44.29 -4.26
CA ILE A 475 43.17 -42.86 -4.60
C ILE A 475 42.21 -42.60 -5.77
N THR A 476 42.28 -43.38 -6.86
CA THR A 476 41.36 -43.25 -8.00
C THR A 476 39.92 -43.47 -7.58
N ARG A 477 39.65 -44.44 -6.70
CA ARG A 477 38.29 -44.67 -6.18
C ARG A 477 37.79 -43.50 -5.35
N ARG A 478 38.62 -42.95 -4.45
CA ARG A 478 38.25 -41.76 -3.66
C ARG A 478 38.03 -40.55 -4.57
N MET A 479 38.90 -40.33 -5.54
CA MET A 479 38.74 -39.25 -6.52
C MET A 479 37.42 -39.40 -7.30
N ALA A 480 37.08 -40.62 -7.75
CA ALA A 480 35.81 -40.88 -8.45
C ALA A 480 34.58 -40.75 -7.54
N GLU A 481 34.67 -41.10 -6.26
CA GLU A 481 33.60 -40.88 -5.27
C GLU A 481 33.42 -39.38 -5.00
N THR A 482 34.51 -38.62 -4.80
CA THR A 482 34.49 -37.16 -4.64
C THR A 482 33.95 -36.44 -5.88
N ASP A 483 34.32 -36.88 -7.08
CA ASP A 483 33.79 -36.33 -8.34
C ASP A 483 32.28 -36.57 -8.46
N ARG A 484 31.80 -37.78 -8.09
CA ARG A 484 30.37 -38.10 -8.06
C ARG A 484 29.58 -37.26 -7.06
N GLU A 485 30.13 -37.05 -5.87
CA GLU A 485 29.54 -36.18 -4.84
C GLU A 485 29.50 -34.72 -5.32
N GLY A 486 30.57 -34.25 -5.98
CA GLY A 486 30.64 -32.95 -6.62
C GLY A 486 29.55 -32.76 -7.68
N ASP A 487 29.36 -33.75 -8.55
CA ASP A 487 28.30 -33.74 -9.57
C ASP A 487 26.90 -33.71 -8.94
N GLN A 488 26.65 -34.49 -7.88
CA GLN A 488 25.37 -34.49 -7.18
C GLN A 488 25.08 -33.17 -6.48
N SER A 489 26.07 -32.57 -5.82
CA SER A 489 25.97 -31.23 -5.24
C SER A 489 25.66 -30.17 -6.30
N SER A 490 26.37 -30.24 -7.44
CA SER A 490 26.11 -29.37 -8.59
C SER A 490 24.69 -29.51 -9.16
N ASN A 491 24.14 -30.74 -9.18
CA ASN A 491 22.75 -30.98 -9.58
C ASN A 491 21.74 -30.32 -8.64
N TRP A 492 21.95 -30.37 -7.32
CA TRP A 492 21.08 -29.70 -6.34
C TRP A 492 21.14 -28.17 -6.47
N LYS A 493 22.34 -27.60 -6.62
CA LYS A 493 22.51 -26.16 -6.88
C LYS A 493 21.83 -25.73 -8.16
N TYR A 494 21.96 -26.51 -9.24
CA TYR A 494 21.29 -26.25 -10.50
C TYR A 494 19.76 -26.34 -10.35
N ALA A 495 19.24 -27.36 -9.68
CA ALA A 495 17.81 -27.49 -9.41
C ALA A 495 17.26 -26.30 -8.61
N ALA A 496 18.01 -25.80 -7.63
CA ALA A 496 17.65 -24.59 -6.88
C ALA A 496 17.58 -23.35 -7.79
N MET A 497 18.57 -23.14 -8.67
CA MET A 497 18.56 -22.04 -9.65
C MET A 497 17.37 -22.12 -10.63
N VAL A 498 16.99 -23.33 -11.03
CA VAL A 498 15.87 -23.57 -11.94
C VAL A 498 14.54 -23.20 -11.27
N ILE A 499 14.33 -23.63 -10.02
CA ILE A 499 13.12 -23.28 -9.25
C ILE A 499 13.06 -21.77 -9.00
N ASP A 500 14.19 -21.16 -8.64
CA ASP A 500 14.27 -19.72 -8.40
C ASP A 500 13.80 -18.89 -9.59
N ARG A 501 14.19 -19.32 -10.79
CA ARG A 501 13.80 -18.65 -12.04
C ARG A 501 12.38 -18.96 -12.47
N LEU A 502 11.85 -20.15 -12.14
CA LEU A 502 10.41 -20.40 -12.27
C LEU A 502 9.63 -19.43 -11.39
N CYS A 503 10.02 -19.29 -10.12
CA CYS A 503 9.40 -18.35 -9.19
C CYS A 503 9.48 -16.92 -9.74
N LEU A 504 10.64 -16.50 -10.28
CA LEU A 504 10.78 -15.19 -10.93
C LEU A 504 9.70 -14.97 -11.99
N TYR A 505 9.53 -15.87 -12.97
CA TYR A 505 8.54 -15.67 -14.03
C TYR A 505 7.10 -15.69 -13.50
N VAL A 506 6.78 -16.63 -12.59
CA VAL A 506 5.43 -16.73 -12.01
C VAL A 506 5.08 -15.47 -11.22
N PHE A 507 5.95 -15.02 -10.33
CA PHE A 507 5.70 -13.82 -9.54
C PHE A 507 5.74 -12.54 -10.37
N THR A 508 6.59 -12.46 -11.40
CA THR A 508 6.58 -11.33 -12.34
C THR A 508 5.26 -11.24 -13.09
N LEU A 509 4.71 -12.37 -13.57
CA LEU A 509 3.42 -12.39 -14.26
C LEU A 509 2.27 -11.99 -13.33
N ILE A 510 2.28 -12.48 -12.08
CA ILE A 510 1.27 -12.11 -11.08
C ILE A 510 1.37 -10.61 -10.77
N LEU A 511 2.58 -10.08 -10.53
CA LEU A 511 2.79 -8.66 -10.22
C LEU A 511 2.37 -7.76 -11.38
N ILE A 512 2.77 -8.07 -12.62
CA ILE A 512 2.33 -7.33 -13.81
C ILE A 512 0.81 -7.39 -13.94
N GLY A 513 0.20 -8.57 -13.73
CA GLY A 513 -1.25 -8.74 -13.74
C GLY A 513 -1.95 -7.85 -12.70
N THR A 514 -1.43 -7.79 -11.47
CA THR A 514 -1.98 -6.92 -10.42
C THR A 514 -1.83 -5.43 -10.76
N ILE A 515 -0.68 -5.01 -11.31
CA ILE A 515 -0.43 -3.62 -11.71
C ILE A 515 -1.38 -3.21 -12.84
N LEU A 516 -1.50 -4.04 -13.88
CA LEU A 516 -2.41 -3.80 -14.99
C LEU A 516 -3.87 -3.76 -14.53
N GLY A 517 -4.27 -4.67 -13.63
CA GLY A 517 -5.62 -4.67 -13.06
C GLY A 517 -5.96 -3.36 -12.34
N VAL A 518 -5.02 -2.79 -11.59
CA VAL A 518 -5.19 -1.50 -10.89
C VAL A 518 -5.22 -0.34 -11.87
N LEU A 519 -4.29 -0.29 -12.83
CA LEU A 519 -4.22 0.78 -13.83
C LEU A 519 -5.47 0.86 -14.71
N ILE A 520 -6.03 -0.29 -15.09
CA ILE A 520 -7.26 -0.37 -15.90
C ILE A 520 -8.49 -0.01 -15.06
N SER A 521 -8.48 -0.34 -13.76
CA SER A 521 -9.62 -0.08 -12.89
C SER A 521 -9.81 1.42 -12.62
N ALA A 522 -8.74 2.21 -12.55
CA ALA A 522 -8.83 3.61 -12.15
C ALA A 522 -9.36 4.51 -13.29
N PRO A 523 -10.49 5.23 -13.08
CA PRO A 523 -11.16 5.99 -14.13
C PRO A 523 -10.41 7.25 -14.60
N TYR A 524 -9.39 7.73 -13.87
CA TYR A 524 -8.72 9.02 -14.13
C TYR A 524 -7.19 8.97 -14.21
N ILE A 525 -6.59 7.80 -14.46
CA ILE A 525 -5.12 7.72 -14.63
C ILE A 525 -4.66 8.22 -16.03
N ILE A 526 -5.55 8.20 -17.03
CA ILE A 526 -5.22 8.47 -18.45
C ILE A 526 -5.94 9.72 -19.00
N ALA A 527 -6.70 10.45 -18.17
CA ALA A 527 -7.46 11.63 -18.61
C ALA A 527 -6.68 12.94 -18.44
#